data_AF-A0A975HWX8-F1
#
_entry.id   AF-A0A975HWX8-F1
#
_cell.length_a   1.000
_cell.length_b   1.000
_cell.length_c   1.000
_cell.angle_alpha   90.00
_cell.angle_beta   90.00
_cell.angle_gamma   90.00
#
_symmetry.space_group_name_H-M   'P 1'
#
loop_
_entity.id
_entity.type
_entity.pdbx_description
1 polymer ?
#
loop_
_entity_poly.entity_id
_entity_poly.type
_entity_poly.pdbx_seq_one_letter_code
_entity_poly.pdbx_strand_id
1 'polypeptide(L)'
;MPDVKDIQEICGRLDRGEIDRDLFFEQLTRAVSDLIGCTRAGVWIFVDTAEGRALRCMAMYDRRVDRIVGATDMLNAAAGPYFETLVADGCVVASDARYHPATSVFRDNYLVPLDLHSVLDVCFSVNGVPFGTFSCEQAGAPLVWSQRQIQMLRQIGSRASLALLNAANAHTDTQPAALWEPSSPNRLLTMPAPLDPDEDDAHRGTT
;
A
#
# COMPACT_ATOMS: atom_id res chain seq x y z
N MET A 1 -27.23 3.47 -5.73
CA MET A 1 -25.90 4.12 -5.70
C MET A 1 -25.28 3.75 -4.39
N PRO A 2 -24.03 3.27 -4.38
CA PRO A 2 -23.39 2.88 -3.14
C PRO A 2 -23.26 4.07 -2.18
N ASP A 3 -23.56 3.84 -0.92
CA ASP A 3 -23.49 4.83 0.16
C ASP A 3 -22.32 4.47 1.08
N VAL A 4 -21.84 5.42 1.89
CA VAL A 4 -20.81 5.20 2.92
C VAL A 4 -21.20 4.05 3.87
N LYS A 5 -22.51 3.78 4.01
CA LYS A 5 -23.06 2.63 4.73
C LYS A 5 -22.61 1.29 4.16
N ASP A 6 -22.40 1.18 2.85
CA ASP A 6 -21.97 -0.07 2.22
C ASP A 6 -20.53 -0.41 2.63
N ILE A 7 -19.65 0.60 2.72
CA ILE A 7 -18.29 0.42 3.24
C ILE A 7 -18.32 -0.03 4.70
N GLN A 8 -19.21 0.53 5.53
CA GLN A 8 -19.36 0.14 6.93
C GLN A 8 -19.82 -1.31 7.07
N GLU A 9 -20.79 -1.72 6.26
CA GLU A 9 -21.28 -3.09 6.26
C GLU A 9 -20.19 -4.07 5.80
N ILE A 10 -19.48 -3.76 4.72
CA ILE A 10 -18.36 -4.59 4.23
C ILE A 10 -17.29 -4.76 5.32
N CYS A 11 -16.89 -3.67 5.99
CA CYS A 11 -15.93 -3.72 7.11
C CYS A 11 -16.46 -4.54 8.29
N GLY A 12 -17.72 -4.33 8.67
CA GLY A 12 -18.34 -5.04 9.78
C GLY A 12 -18.48 -6.54 9.54
N ARG A 13 -18.74 -6.97 8.30
CA ARG A 13 -18.77 -8.39 7.92
C ARG A 13 -17.40 -9.03 8.03
N LEU A 14 -16.33 -8.32 7.66
CA LEU A 14 -14.96 -8.80 7.87
C LEU A 14 -14.64 -8.91 9.36
N ASP A 15 -14.96 -7.88 10.16
CA ASP A 15 -14.74 -7.87 11.62
C ASP A 15 -15.43 -9.04 12.32
N ARG A 16 -16.63 -9.42 11.87
CA ARG A 16 -17.41 -10.55 12.41
C ARG A 16 -17.00 -11.91 11.84
N GLY A 17 -16.05 -11.96 10.90
CA GLY A 17 -15.61 -13.20 10.24
C GLY A 17 -16.65 -13.80 9.29
N GLU A 18 -17.62 -13.01 8.83
CA GLU A 18 -18.68 -13.45 7.90
C GLU A 18 -18.19 -13.52 6.45
N ILE A 19 -17.11 -12.81 6.14
CA ILE A 19 -16.40 -12.85 4.86
C ILE A 19 -14.90 -12.99 5.10
N ASP A 20 -14.21 -13.64 4.17
CA ASP A 20 -12.76 -13.71 4.16
C ASP A 20 -12.14 -12.42 3.59
N ARG A 21 -10.80 -12.37 3.59
CA ARG A 21 -10.03 -11.22 3.12
C ARG A 21 -10.19 -10.97 1.62
N ASP A 22 -10.30 -12.02 0.82
CA ASP A 22 -10.36 -11.91 -0.63
C ASP A 22 -11.70 -11.31 -1.04
N LEU A 23 -12.79 -11.83 -0.49
CA LEU A 23 -14.13 -11.30 -0.70
C LEU A 23 -14.29 -9.88 -0.13
N PHE A 24 -13.64 -9.57 0.99
CA PHE A 24 -13.58 -8.22 1.53
C PHE A 24 -12.92 -7.25 0.55
N PHE A 25 -11.72 -7.57 0.04
CA PHE A 25 -11.02 -6.69 -0.88
C PHE A 25 -11.80 -6.50 -2.19
N GLU A 26 -12.45 -7.56 -2.69
CA GLU A 26 -13.30 -7.45 -3.87
C GLU A 26 -14.48 -6.49 -3.67
N GLN A 27 -15.26 -6.70 -2.60
CA GLN A 27 -16.42 -5.86 -2.32
C GLN A 27 -16.01 -4.41 -2.01
N LEU A 28 -14.93 -4.24 -1.26
CA LEU A 28 -14.42 -2.93 -0.88
C LEU A 28 -13.97 -2.13 -2.11
N THR A 29 -13.13 -2.70 -2.96
CA THR A 29 -12.60 -1.99 -4.15
C THR A 29 -13.73 -1.63 -5.13
N ARG A 30 -14.70 -2.52 -5.33
CA ARG A 30 -15.91 -2.23 -6.11
C ARG A 30 -16.70 -1.05 -5.52
N ALA A 31 -17.00 -1.10 -4.22
CA ALA A 31 -17.74 -0.04 -3.54
C ALA A 31 -16.98 1.31 -3.58
N VAL A 32 -15.66 1.29 -3.41
CA VAL A 32 -14.79 2.48 -3.54
C VAL A 32 -14.87 3.07 -4.94
N SER A 33 -14.77 2.23 -5.98
CA SER A 33 -14.86 2.69 -7.36
C SER A 33 -16.16 3.45 -7.60
N ASP A 34 -17.28 2.92 -7.10
CA ASP A 34 -18.61 3.53 -7.24
C ASP A 34 -18.78 4.81 -6.42
N LEU A 35 -18.32 4.82 -5.18
CA LEU A 35 -18.41 5.99 -4.29
C LEU A 35 -17.56 7.17 -4.75
N ILE A 36 -16.32 6.89 -5.17
CA ILE A 36 -15.38 7.90 -5.63
C ILE A 36 -15.69 8.33 -7.07
N GLY A 37 -16.33 7.46 -7.86
CA GLY A 37 -16.64 7.72 -9.27
C GLY A 37 -15.42 7.56 -10.18
N CYS A 38 -14.51 6.65 -9.85
CA CYS A 38 -13.34 6.30 -10.67
C CYS A 38 -13.59 5.02 -11.49
N THR A 39 -12.71 4.71 -12.43
CA THR A 39 -12.83 3.51 -13.28
C THR A 39 -12.26 2.27 -12.59
N ARG A 40 -11.14 2.43 -11.91
CA ARG A 40 -10.45 1.36 -11.19
C ARG A 40 -10.20 1.78 -9.76
N ALA A 41 -10.31 0.84 -8.84
CA ALA A 41 -9.94 1.05 -7.45
C ALA A 41 -9.18 -0.15 -6.92
N GLY A 42 -8.14 0.10 -6.14
CA GLY A 42 -7.26 -0.95 -5.64
C GLY A 42 -6.80 -0.72 -4.22
N VAL A 43 -6.34 -1.81 -3.61
CA VAL A 43 -5.68 -1.79 -2.30
C VAL A 43 -4.27 -2.33 -2.46
N TRP A 44 -3.32 -1.58 -1.96
CA TRP A 44 -1.91 -1.91 -2.00
C TRP A 44 -1.33 -1.87 -0.59
N ILE A 45 -0.43 -2.80 -0.26
CA ILE A 45 0.22 -2.88 1.06
C ILE A 45 1.72 -2.69 0.89
N PHE A 46 2.33 -1.91 1.79
CA PHE A 46 3.78 -1.79 1.83
C PHE A 46 4.41 -3.11 2.28
N VAL A 47 5.40 -3.57 1.52
CA VAL A 47 6.19 -4.77 1.84
C VAL A 47 7.67 -4.44 1.68
N ASP A 48 8.51 -5.09 2.48
CA ASP A 48 9.96 -5.06 2.31
C ASP A 48 10.39 -6.20 1.40
N THR A 49 11.23 -5.89 0.41
CA THR A 49 11.82 -6.87 -0.52
C THR A 49 13.34 -6.77 -0.48
N ALA A 50 14.04 -7.75 -1.05
CA ALA A 50 15.50 -7.69 -1.20
C ALA A 50 15.97 -6.47 -2.01
N GLU A 51 15.10 -5.94 -2.87
CA GLU A 51 15.36 -4.80 -3.77
C GLU A 51 14.87 -3.46 -3.17
N GLY A 52 14.36 -3.50 -1.92
CA GLY A 52 13.83 -2.34 -1.19
C GLY A 52 12.33 -2.40 -0.96
N ARG A 53 11.76 -1.29 -0.48
CA ARG A 53 10.33 -1.18 -0.19
C ARG A 53 9.51 -1.28 -1.47
N ALA A 54 8.37 -1.96 -1.41
CA ALA A 54 7.45 -2.12 -2.52
C ALA A 54 6.00 -1.95 -2.07
N LEU A 55 5.10 -1.78 -3.05
CA LEU A 55 3.66 -1.87 -2.86
C LEU A 55 3.15 -3.13 -3.55
N ARG A 56 2.62 -4.05 -2.75
CA ARG A 56 1.98 -5.27 -3.24
C ARG A 56 0.51 -5.03 -3.50
N CYS A 57 0.02 -5.43 -4.67
CA CYS A 57 -1.40 -5.35 -4.99
C CYS A 57 -2.15 -6.46 -4.24
N MET A 58 -3.12 -6.08 -3.41
CA MET A 58 -4.01 -7.05 -2.75
C MET A 58 -5.26 -7.31 -3.59
N ALA A 59 -5.79 -6.25 -4.19
CA ALA A 59 -6.87 -6.32 -5.16
C ALA A 59 -6.91 -5.04 -6.00
N MET A 60 -7.40 -5.17 -7.23
CA MET A 60 -7.68 -4.06 -8.12
C MET A 60 -8.96 -4.38 -8.88
N TYR A 61 -10.05 -3.67 -8.60
CA TYR A 61 -11.29 -3.76 -9.36
C TYR A 61 -11.23 -2.83 -10.57
N ASP A 62 -11.75 -3.30 -11.72
CA ASP A 62 -11.93 -2.48 -12.92
C ASP A 62 -13.39 -2.55 -13.39
N ARG A 63 -14.07 -1.40 -13.35
CA ARG A 63 -15.49 -1.29 -13.75
C ARG A 63 -15.71 -1.63 -15.23
N ARG A 64 -14.71 -1.45 -16.10
CA ARG A 64 -14.86 -1.71 -17.55
C ARG A 64 -15.09 -3.19 -17.85
N VAL A 65 -14.55 -4.07 -17.01
CA VAL A 65 -14.65 -5.54 -17.13
C VAL A 65 -15.40 -6.17 -15.96
N ASP A 66 -15.85 -5.35 -15.02
CA ASP A 66 -16.64 -5.69 -13.84
C ASP A 66 -16.06 -6.79 -12.93
N ARG A 67 -14.74 -6.80 -12.76
CA ARG A 67 -14.03 -7.84 -11.98
C ARG A 67 -12.73 -7.34 -11.38
N ILE A 68 -12.15 -8.17 -10.51
CA ILE A 68 -10.75 -8.02 -10.10
C ILE A 68 -9.83 -8.32 -11.28
N VAL A 69 -8.83 -7.46 -11.45
CA VAL A 69 -7.77 -7.56 -12.44
C VAL A 69 -6.43 -7.66 -11.73
N GLY A 70 -5.47 -8.33 -12.35
CA GLY A 70 -4.09 -8.33 -11.87
C GLY A 70 -3.47 -6.94 -12.01
N ALA A 71 -2.66 -6.54 -11.02
CA ALA A 71 -1.76 -5.41 -11.13
C ALA A 71 -0.40 -5.82 -10.56
N THR A 72 0.67 -5.45 -11.27
CA THR A 72 2.03 -5.81 -10.89
C THR A 72 2.45 -5.03 -9.64
N ASP A 73 3.16 -5.69 -8.72
CA ASP A 73 3.78 -5.04 -7.56
C ASP A 73 4.67 -3.88 -8.01
N MET A 74 4.62 -2.78 -7.27
CA MET A 74 5.36 -1.57 -7.58
C MET A 74 6.60 -1.46 -6.69
N LEU A 75 7.77 -1.57 -7.29
CA LEU A 75 9.06 -1.45 -6.60
C LEU A 75 9.46 0.03 -6.47
N ASN A 76 9.89 0.46 -5.27
CA ASN A 76 10.33 1.83 -5.04
C ASN A 76 11.51 2.23 -5.92
N ALA A 77 12.47 1.33 -6.16
CA ALA A 77 13.63 1.60 -7.02
C ALA A 77 13.24 2.04 -8.45
N ALA A 78 12.07 1.61 -8.93
CA ALA A 78 11.53 1.98 -10.24
C ALA A 78 10.51 3.14 -10.18
N ALA A 79 10.20 3.65 -8.98
CA ALA A 79 9.07 4.55 -8.72
C ALA A 79 9.38 5.63 -7.66
N GLY A 80 10.65 6.03 -7.50
CA GLY A 80 11.09 6.93 -6.43
C GLY A 80 10.19 8.18 -6.20
N PRO A 81 9.94 9.02 -7.24
CA PRO A 81 9.12 10.22 -7.08
C PRO A 81 7.68 9.93 -6.59
N TYR A 82 7.13 8.77 -6.98
CA TYR A 82 5.82 8.32 -6.52
C TYR A 82 5.84 8.03 -5.03
N PHE A 83 6.78 7.19 -4.56
CA PHE A 83 6.88 6.80 -3.16
C PHE A 83 7.22 7.99 -2.27
N GLU A 84 8.13 8.87 -2.71
CA GLU A 84 8.48 10.10 -1.98
C GLU A 84 7.25 10.96 -1.74
N THR A 85 6.46 11.24 -2.79
CA THR A 85 5.23 12.03 -2.69
C THR A 85 4.21 11.33 -1.78
N LEU A 86 4.00 10.02 -2.00
CA LEU A 86 3.03 9.22 -1.26
C LEU A 86 3.33 9.19 0.25
N VAL A 87 4.61 9.08 0.63
CA VAL A 87 5.05 9.04 2.03
C VAL A 87 5.05 10.45 2.65
N ALA A 88 5.54 11.45 1.94
CA ALA A 88 5.63 12.82 2.46
C ALA A 88 4.26 13.46 2.66
N ASP A 89 3.37 13.34 1.66
CA ASP A 89 2.09 14.04 1.65
C ASP A 89 0.92 13.15 2.10
N GLY A 90 1.16 11.84 2.24
CA GLY A 90 0.13 10.85 2.56
C GLY A 90 -0.87 10.61 1.43
N CYS A 91 -0.67 11.22 0.26
CA CYS A 91 -1.48 11.00 -0.93
C CYS A 91 -0.74 11.44 -2.20
N VAL A 92 -1.12 10.85 -3.33
CA VAL A 92 -0.76 11.32 -4.67
C VAL A 92 -2.04 11.75 -5.37
N VAL A 93 -2.15 13.02 -5.76
CA VAL A 93 -3.34 13.57 -6.43
C VAL A 93 -2.97 14.03 -7.84
N ALA A 94 -2.93 13.09 -8.77
CA ALA A 94 -2.51 13.31 -10.13
C ALA A 94 -3.73 13.34 -11.08
N SER A 95 -4.38 14.51 -11.20
CA SER A 95 -5.51 14.67 -12.15
C SER A 95 -5.08 14.60 -13.61
N ASP A 96 -3.80 14.85 -13.89
CA ASP A 96 -3.13 14.55 -15.15
C ASP A 96 -1.96 13.58 -14.89
N ALA A 97 -2.29 12.30 -14.73
CA ALA A 97 -1.35 11.28 -14.26
C ALA A 97 -0.18 11.03 -15.23
N ARG A 98 -0.38 11.28 -16.53
CA ARG A 98 0.66 11.00 -17.54
C ARG A 98 1.79 12.03 -17.50
N TYR A 99 1.52 13.23 -16.98
CA TYR A 99 2.49 14.32 -16.92
C TYR A 99 2.77 14.81 -15.49
N HIS A 100 2.06 14.29 -14.49
CA HIS A 100 2.30 14.62 -13.09
C HIS A 100 3.67 14.08 -12.62
N PRO A 101 4.49 14.88 -11.92
CA PRO A 101 5.86 14.49 -11.52
C PRO A 101 5.94 13.17 -10.74
N ALA A 102 4.95 12.90 -9.88
CA ALA A 102 4.94 11.68 -9.09
C ALA A 102 4.51 10.43 -9.87
N THR A 103 3.87 10.55 -11.04
CA THR A 103 3.26 9.39 -11.74
C THR A 103 3.73 9.23 -13.20
N SER A 104 4.46 10.20 -13.74
CA SER A 104 4.98 10.18 -15.10
C SER A 104 5.92 9.00 -15.38
N VAL A 105 6.57 8.45 -14.36
CA VAL A 105 7.40 7.23 -14.46
C VAL A 105 6.60 6.00 -14.93
N PHE A 106 5.28 5.97 -14.67
CA PHE A 106 4.39 4.90 -15.09
C PHE A 106 3.77 5.11 -16.48
N ARG A 107 4.06 6.25 -17.11
CA ARG A 107 3.35 6.72 -18.31
C ARG A 107 3.30 5.66 -19.41
N ASP A 108 4.46 5.20 -19.87
CA ASP A 108 4.52 4.39 -21.09
C ASP A 108 4.23 2.91 -20.82
N ASN A 109 4.48 2.42 -19.60
CA ASN A 109 4.36 1.00 -19.25
C ASN A 109 3.03 0.63 -18.58
N TYR A 110 2.27 1.61 -18.06
CA TYR A 110 1.04 1.35 -17.30
C TYR A 110 -0.09 2.32 -17.65
N LEU A 111 0.16 3.64 -17.58
CA LEU A 111 -0.92 4.64 -17.75
C LEU A 111 -1.43 4.72 -19.19
N VAL A 112 -0.54 4.82 -20.18
CA VAL A 112 -0.93 4.89 -21.60
C VAL A 112 -1.55 3.57 -22.08
N PRO A 113 -0.95 2.38 -21.84
CA PRO A 113 -1.52 1.11 -22.30
C PRO A 113 -2.92 0.81 -21.74
N LEU A 114 -3.19 1.23 -20.50
CA LEU A 114 -4.48 1.00 -19.83
C LEU A 114 -5.47 2.16 -20.02
N ASP A 115 -5.07 3.17 -20.80
CA ASP A 115 -5.78 4.41 -21.05
C ASP A 115 -6.18 5.18 -19.76
N LEU A 116 -5.28 5.22 -18.78
CA LEU A 116 -5.46 5.94 -17.52
C LEU A 116 -4.98 7.38 -17.66
N HIS A 117 -5.80 8.32 -17.18
CA HIS A 117 -5.57 9.76 -17.30
C HIS A 117 -5.40 10.43 -15.93
N SER A 118 -5.97 9.85 -14.88
CA SER A 118 -5.93 10.44 -13.53
C SER A 118 -5.76 9.36 -12.46
N VAL A 119 -4.97 9.67 -11.44
CA VAL A 119 -4.65 8.79 -10.32
C VAL A 119 -4.85 9.55 -9.01
N LEU A 120 -5.55 8.93 -8.07
CA LEU A 120 -5.70 9.38 -6.70
C LEU A 120 -5.33 8.22 -5.78
N ASP A 121 -4.21 8.37 -5.09
CA ASP A 121 -3.74 7.39 -4.12
C ASP A 121 -3.70 8.03 -2.74
N VAL A 122 -4.16 7.31 -1.72
CA VAL A 122 -4.22 7.79 -0.34
C VAL A 122 -3.65 6.74 0.59
N CYS A 123 -2.62 7.12 1.33
CA CYS A 123 -2.05 6.29 2.37
C CYS A 123 -3.06 6.04 3.49
N PHE A 124 -3.03 4.81 3.98
CA PHE A 124 -3.62 4.46 5.25
C PHE A 124 -2.55 3.90 6.18
N SER A 125 -2.69 4.23 7.46
CA SER A 125 -1.72 3.90 8.50
C SER A 125 -2.38 3.04 9.57
N VAL A 126 -1.58 2.19 10.19
CA VAL A 126 -1.93 1.42 11.39
C VAL A 126 -0.99 1.87 12.50
N ASN A 127 -1.55 2.31 13.63
CA ASN A 127 -0.78 2.85 14.78
C ASN A 127 0.23 3.97 14.37
N GLY A 128 -0.17 4.83 13.43
CA GLY A 128 0.68 5.92 12.93
C GLY A 128 1.74 5.51 11.91
N VAL A 129 1.90 4.21 11.62
CA VAL A 129 2.85 3.70 10.63
C VAL A 129 2.14 3.49 9.28
N PRO A 130 2.66 4.03 8.16
CA PRO A 130 2.10 3.79 6.82
C PRO A 130 2.06 2.30 6.51
N PHE A 131 0.86 1.77 6.29
CA PHE A 131 0.60 0.35 6.08
C PHE A 131 0.35 0.05 4.60
N GLY A 132 -0.36 0.92 3.91
CA GLY A 132 -0.68 0.74 2.50
C GLY A 132 -1.29 1.96 1.87
N THR A 133 -1.80 1.81 0.65
CA THR A 133 -2.52 2.86 -0.06
C THR A 133 -3.80 2.32 -0.71
N PHE A 134 -4.85 3.14 -0.67
CA PHE A 134 -6.00 2.98 -1.55
C PHE A 134 -5.74 3.76 -2.83
N SER A 135 -5.91 3.09 -3.96
CA SER A 135 -5.72 3.68 -5.28
C SER A 135 -7.05 3.83 -6.00
N CYS A 136 -7.22 4.95 -6.70
CA CYS A 136 -8.34 5.25 -7.57
C CYS A 136 -7.79 5.78 -8.90
N GLU A 137 -8.12 5.10 -10.00
CA GLU A 137 -7.62 5.45 -11.33
C GLU A 137 -8.79 5.70 -12.28
N GLN A 138 -8.68 6.74 -13.11
CA GLN A 138 -9.67 7.05 -14.12
C GLN A 138 -9.15 6.73 -15.51
N ALA A 139 -9.92 5.93 -16.26
CA ALA A 139 -9.65 5.63 -17.66
C ALA A 139 -10.54 6.44 -18.62
N GLY A 140 -10.17 6.47 -19.91
CA GLY A 140 -10.98 7.05 -20.99
C GLY A 140 -10.91 8.58 -21.09
N ALA A 141 -10.93 9.27 -19.96
CA ALA A 141 -10.83 10.72 -19.89
C ALA A 141 -10.22 11.19 -18.56
N PRO A 142 -9.60 12.38 -18.51
CA PRO A 142 -9.17 12.98 -17.26
C PRO A 142 -10.33 13.23 -16.29
N LEU A 143 -10.06 13.03 -15.00
CA LEU A 143 -10.93 13.37 -13.88
C LEU A 143 -10.15 14.25 -12.90
N VAL A 144 -10.69 15.44 -12.63
CA VAL A 144 -10.15 16.32 -11.59
C VAL A 144 -10.66 15.86 -10.23
N TRP A 145 -9.73 15.44 -9.36
CA TRP A 145 -10.08 14.97 -8.03
C TRP A 145 -10.46 16.14 -7.11
N SER A 146 -11.68 16.10 -6.60
CA SER A 146 -12.16 17.07 -5.62
C SER A 146 -11.60 16.78 -4.22
N GLN A 147 -11.49 17.83 -3.39
CA GLN A 147 -11.16 17.67 -1.96
C GLN A 147 -12.12 16.72 -1.25
N ARG A 148 -13.40 16.70 -1.65
CA ARG A 148 -14.39 15.76 -1.11
C ARG A 148 -14.02 14.30 -1.39
N GLN A 149 -13.59 13.98 -2.61
CA GLN A 149 -13.17 12.61 -2.98
C GLN A 149 -11.92 12.20 -2.19
N ILE A 150 -10.93 13.09 -2.05
CA ILE A 150 -9.72 12.83 -1.27
C ILE A 150 -10.07 12.52 0.19
N GLN A 151 -10.93 13.34 0.81
CA GLN A 151 -11.36 13.13 2.20
C GLN A 151 -12.20 11.86 2.37
N MET A 152 -13.06 11.54 1.39
CA MET A 152 -13.83 10.31 1.40
C MET A 152 -12.92 9.08 1.34
N LEU A 153 -11.92 9.08 0.45
CA LEU A 153 -10.97 7.98 0.33
C LEU A 153 -10.12 7.81 1.61
N ARG A 154 -9.71 8.91 2.25
CA ARG A 154 -9.06 8.88 3.57
C ARG A 154 -9.92 8.22 4.64
N GLN A 155 -11.19 8.60 4.73
CA GLN A 155 -12.13 8.03 5.70
C GLN A 155 -12.38 6.53 5.47
N ILE A 156 -12.52 6.13 4.20
CA ILE A 156 -12.62 4.72 3.82
C ILE A 156 -11.34 3.99 4.25
N GLY A 157 -10.17 4.58 3.97
CA GLY A 157 -8.88 3.99 4.31
C GLY A 157 -8.70 3.74 5.80
N SER A 158 -9.06 4.72 6.65
CA SER A 158 -9.01 4.55 8.11
C SER A 158 -9.95 3.46 8.64
N ARG A 159 -11.11 3.24 8.00
CA ARG A 159 -12.07 2.22 8.43
C ARG A 159 -11.62 0.82 7.99
N ALA A 160 -11.26 0.69 6.72
CA ALA A 160 -10.79 -0.57 6.16
C ALA A 160 -9.50 -1.04 6.85
N SER A 161 -8.58 -0.13 7.19
CA SER A 161 -7.36 -0.48 7.91
C SER A 161 -7.62 -1.04 9.31
N LEU A 162 -8.60 -0.47 10.02
CA LEU A 162 -9.03 -0.98 11.33
C LEU A 162 -9.65 -2.37 11.22
N ALA A 163 -10.53 -2.59 10.23
CA ALA A 163 -11.16 -3.89 10.02
C ALA A 163 -10.13 -4.98 9.67
N LEU A 164 -9.15 -4.65 8.82
CA LEU A 164 -8.05 -5.55 8.50
C LEU A 164 -7.19 -5.89 9.72
N LEU A 165 -6.93 -4.92 10.60
CA LEU A 165 -6.19 -5.14 11.84
C LEU A 165 -6.95 -6.06 12.79
N ASN A 166 -8.24 -5.81 13.00
CA ASN A 166 -9.08 -6.65 13.86
C ASN A 166 -9.13 -8.10 13.36
N ALA A 167 -9.35 -8.27 12.05
CA ALA A 167 -9.38 -9.58 11.43
C ALA A 167 -8.04 -10.32 11.58
N ALA A 168 -6.91 -9.63 11.45
CA ALA A 168 -5.57 -10.23 11.67
C ALA A 168 -5.36 -10.68 13.13
N ASN A 169 -5.81 -9.87 14.09
CA ASN A 169 -5.68 -10.19 15.52
C ASN A 169 -6.59 -11.36 15.93
N ALA A 170 -7.82 -11.42 15.42
CA ALA A 170 -8.74 -12.53 15.68
C ALA A 170 -8.19 -13.89 15.20
N HIS A 171 -7.45 -13.90 14.10
CA HIS A 171 -6.77 -15.11 13.62
C HIS A 171 -5.55 -15.48 14.47
N THR A 172 -4.90 -14.52 15.10
CA THR A 172 -3.72 -14.75 15.97
C THR A 172 -4.13 -15.30 17.34
N ASP A 173 -5.24 -14.81 17.91
CA ASP A 173 -5.80 -15.33 19.17
C ASP A 173 -6.36 -16.76 19.04
N THR A 174 -6.61 -17.24 17.81
CA THR A 174 -7.10 -18.60 17.55
C THR A 174 -5.95 -19.63 17.42
N GLN A 175 -4.67 -19.24 17.61
CA GLN A 175 -3.53 -20.16 17.77
C GLN A 175 -2.85 -19.99 19.15
N PRO A 176 -3.34 -20.65 20.23
CA PRO A 176 -2.85 -20.42 21.59
C PRO A 176 -1.51 -21.09 21.97
N ALA A 177 -0.61 -21.43 21.04
CA ALA A 177 0.56 -22.27 21.38
C ALA A 177 1.83 -22.13 20.50
N ALA A 178 2.23 -20.91 20.12
CA ALA A 178 3.55 -20.70 19.49
C ALA A 178 4.30 -19.43 19.97
N LEU A 179 3.92 -18.87 21.12
CA LEU A 179 4.37 -17.56 21.61
C LEU A 179 5.63 -17.58 22.50
N TRP A 180 6.44 -18.65 22.48
CA TRP A 180 7.75 -18.67 23.13
C TRP A 180 8.67 -19.70 22.47
N GLU A 181 9.55 -19.25 21.59
CA GLU A 181 10.93 -19.75 21.51
C GLU A 181 11.86 -18.54 21.32
N PRO A 182 12.83 -18.31 22.23
CA PRO A 182 13.78 -17.21 22.14
C PRO A 182 15.06 -17.64 21.42
N SER A 183 15.23 -17.25 20.16
CA SER A 183 16.54 -17.30 19.50
C SER A 183 16.60 -16.39 18.27
N SER A 184 16.94 -15.13 18.51
CA SER A 184 17.39 -14.14 17.51
C SER A 184 18.70 -14.59 16.84
N PRO A 185 19.09 -14.04 15.66
CA PRO A 185 19.92 -12.82 15.72
C PRO A 185 19.78 -11.89 14.50
N ASN A 186 19.40 -10.62 14.71
CA ASN A 186 20.26 -9.52 14.26
C ASN A 186 19.83 -8.20 14.92
N ARG A 187 20.55 -7.88 15.99
CA ARG A 187 20.80 -6.53 16.46
C ARG A 187 22.16 -6.17 15.89
N LEU A 188 22.30 -5.08 15.14
CA LEU A 188 23.52 -4.30 14.83
C LEU A 188 23.04 -3.21 13.82
N LEU A 189 23.33 -1.92 13.91
CA LEU A 189 24.29 -1.16 14.70
C LEU A 189 23.92 0.33 14.66
N THR A 190 24.09 0.98 15.81
CA THR A 190 24.45 2.39 15.95
C THR A 190 25.71 2.75 15.16
N MET A 191 25.75 3.99 14.68
CA MET A 191 26.79 4.65 13.88
C MET A 191 28.25 4.30 14.26
N PRO A 192 29.20 4.36 13.30
CA PRO A 192 30.62 4.20 13.58
C PRO A 192 31.22 5.50 14.14
N ALA A 193 32.02 5.38 15.20
CA ALA A 193 33.00 6.37 15.64
C ALA A 193 34.41 5.78 15.47
N PRO A 194 35.45 6.61 15.29
CA PRO A 194 36.65 6.27 14.54
C PRO A 194 37.66 5.44 15.32
N LEU A 195 38.52 4.74 14.56
CA LEU A 195 39.66 3.97 15.04
C LEU A 195 40.75 4.92 15.55
N ASP A 196 41.18 4.71 16.79
CA ASP A 196 42.51 5.14 17.24
C ASP A 196 43.55 4.08 16.85
N PRO A 197 44.77 4.48 16.44
CA PRO A 197 45.83 3.57 16.04
C PRO A 197 46.73 3.14 17.21
N ASP A 198 47.67 2.24 16.86
CA ASP A 198 48.84 1.78 17.62
C ASP A 198 48.57 0.56 18.54
N GLU A 199 49.42 -0.46 18.64
CA GLU A 199 50.85 -0.58 18.34
C GLU A 199 51.21 -2.09 18.32
N ASP A 200 52.35 -2.40 17.69
CA ASP A 200 53.24 -3.58 17.84
C ASP A 200 52.83 -4.75 18.77
N ASP A 201 53.00 -6.00 18.29
CA ASP A 201 54.27 -6.72 18.47
C ASP A 201 54.23 -8.16 17.88
N ALA A 202 55.40 -8.54 17.41
CA ALA A 202 55.92 -9.78 16.86
C ALA A 202 55.27 -11.14 17.19
N HIS A 203 55.31 -12.08 16.23
CA HIS A 203 56.30 -13.18 16.26
C HIS A 203 56.22 -14.12 15.03
N ARG A 204 57.38 -14.25 14.35
CA ARG A 204 58.02 -15.47 13.74
C ARG A 204 57.20 -16.27 12.69
N GLY A 205 57.69 -16.44 11.46
CA GLY A 205 58.85 -17.28 11.05
C GLY A 205 58.29 -18.56 10.41
N THR A 206 58.50 -18.89 9.14
CA THR A 206 59.59 -19.62 8.45
C THR A 206 58.94 -20.06 7.12
N THR A 207 59.50 -20.02 5.91
CA THR A 207 60.81 -20.41 5.36
C THR A 207 60.96 -19.72 4.01
#